data_AF-A0A8S3ZSJ6-F1
#
_entry.id   AF-A0A8S3ZSJ6-F1
#
_cell.length_a   1.000
_cell.length_b   1.000
_cell.length_c   1.000
_cell.angle_alpha   90.00
_cell.angle_beta   90.00
_cell.angle_gamma   90.00
#
_symmetry.space_group_name_H-M   'P 1'
#
loop_
_entity.id
_entity.type
_entity.pdbx_description
1 polymer ?
#
loop_
_entity_poly.entity_id
_entity_poly.type
_entity_poly.pdbx_seq_one_letter_code
_entity_poly.pdbx_strand_id
1 'polypeptide(L)'
;FVLLFSLSSFSLSKAVKADTKRTFFKRAEKFVKEYTAKERDAIRLDLPGVIGIHQRPRKVLQLFKLRQINTGIFLKLNKATLSMLKIAEPYLTWGVPSLKTVREVIYKRGNGKVDRKKVLLTDNSVIEKELGDKDIICMEDLIHEIMTLGPNFKYATNFLMPFKLSPPLCGWRRKNRHFKDGGSFGDRGTAFDALVKQMI
;
A
#
# COMPACT_ATOMS: atom_id res chain seq x y z
N PHE A 1 21.68 -44.90 46.79
CA PHE A 1 20.37 -45.55 46.58
C PHE A 1 19.59 -44.76 45.51
N VAL A 2 18.63 -45.34 44.79
CA VAL A 2 18.19 -44.95 43.40
C VAL A 2 16.70 -44.48 43.42
N LEU A 3 16.16 -43.51 42.65
CA LEU A 3 15.89 -43.36 41.19
C LEU A 3 15.91 -41.85 40.75
N LEU A 4 16.20 -41.42 39.50
CA LEU A 4 15.42 -41.35 38.22
C LEU A 4 14.12 -40.48 38.30
N PHE A 5 13.76 -39.53 37.39
CA PHE A 5 13.75 -39.53 35.91
C PHE A 5 13.86 -38.11 35.24
N SER A 6 13.76 -38.03 33.90
CA SER A 6 14.03 -36.89 32.98
C SER A 6 12.91 -35.86 32.72
N LEU A 7 13.25 -34.69 32.12
CA LEU A 7 12.66 -34.22 30.84
C LEU A 7 13.38 -32.99 30.25
N SER A 8 13.44 -32.90 28.91
CA SER A 8 13.96 -31.76 28.16
C SER A 8 12.85 -30.80 27.72
N SER A 9 13.06 -29.47 27.70
CA SER A 9 12.48 -28.61 26.65
C SER A 9 13.03 -27.18 26.58
N PHE A 10 13.14 -26.71 25.35
CA PHE A 10 13.52 -25.37 24.90
C PHE A 10 12.27 -24.46 24.85
N SER A 11 12.20 -23.33 25.58
CA SER A 11 11.35 -22.17 25.18
C SER A 11 11.49 -20.89 26.04
N LEU A 12 12.42 -20.00 25.70
CA LEU A 12 12.43 -18.59 26.16
C LEU A 12 11.84 -17.60 25.11
N SER A 13 11.17 -18.11 24.08
CA SER A 13 10.74 -17.34 22.90
C SER A 13 9.28 -16.85 22.93
N LYS A 14 8.46 -17.26 23.90
CA LYS A 14 7.03 -16.89 23.97
C LYS A 14 6.78 -15.56 24.70
N ALA A 15 7.50 -15.30 25.79
CA ALA A 15 7.32 -14.10 26.62
C ALA A 15 7.70 -12.81 25.86
N VAL A 16 8.91 -12.77 25.29
CA VAL A 16 9.39 -11.61 24.49
C VAL A 16 8.41 -11.26 23.37
N LYS A 17 7.93 -12.26 22.61
CA LYS A 17 6.95 -12.09 21.53
C LYS A 17 5.58 -11.58 22.01
N ALA A 18 5.20 -11.86 23.26
CA ALA A 18 3.95 -11.38 23.84
C ALA A 18 4.04 -9.89 24.20
N ASP A 19 5.17 -9.44 24.75
CA ASP A 19 5.37 -8.04 25.09
C ASP A 19 5.60 -7.16 23.85
N THR A 20 6.30 -7.64 22.81
CA THR A 20 6.31 -6.91 21.51
C THR A 20 4.88 -6.76 20.95
N LYS A 21 4.07 -7.83 20.95
CA LYS A 21 2.65 -7.76 20.54
C LYS A 21 1.83 -6.75 21.34
N ARG A 22 2.05 -6.64 22.66
CA ARG A 22 1.40 -5.62 23.51
C ARG A 22 1.81 -4.20 23.10
N THR A 23 3.08 -3.97 22.75
CA THR A 23 3.53 -2.66 22.25
C THR A 23 2.97 -2.32 20.87
N PHE A 24 2.89 -3.30 19.94
CA PHE A 24 2.26 -3.10 18.63
C PHE A 24 0.77 -2.75 18.74
N PHE A 25 0.03 -3.41 19.65
CA PHE A 25 -1.39 -3.12 19.88
C PHE A 25 -1.62 -1.69 20.38
N LYS A 26 -0.88 -1.25 21.39
CA LYS A 26 -0.95 0.12 21.93
C LYS A 26 -0.56 1.20 20.91
N ARG A 27 0.39 0.91 20.01
CA ARG A 27 0.74 1.79 18.88
C ARG A 27 -0.41 1.88 17.87
N ALA A 28 -1.01 0.75 17.48
CA ALA A 28 -2.11 0.71 16.54
C ALA A 28 -3.34 1.54 17.01
N GLU A 29 -3.70 1.48 18.29
CA GLU A 29 -4.78 2.30 18.86
C GLU A 29 -4.50 3.81 18.79
N LYS A 30 -3.25 4.22 19.10
CA LYS A 30 -2.80 5.62 18.99
C LYS A 30 -2.91 6.11 17.54
N PHE A 31 -2.46 5.30 16.59
CA PHE A 31 -2.49 5.64 15.17
C PHE A 31 -3.92 5.82 14.65
N VAL A 32 -4.89 4.99 15.06
CA VAL A 32 -6.30 5.14 14.66
C VAL A 32 -6.87 6.53 15.01
N LYS A 33 -6.57 7.05 16.20
CA LYS A 33 -7.01 8.40 16.62
C LYS A 33 -6.36 9.52 15.80
N GLU A 34 -5.11 9.33 15.38
CA GLU A 34 -4.40 10.32 14.56
C GLU A 34 -4.95 10.39 13.13
N TYR A 35 -5.44 9.28 12.58
CA TYR A 35 -6.06 9.26 11.24
C TYR A 35 -7.39 9.99 11.15
N THR A 36 -8.22 9.90 12.19
CA THR A 36 -9.46 10.70 12.26
C THR A 36 -9.22 12.21 12.30
N ALA A 37 -7.99 12.67 12.54
CA ALA A 37 -7.62 14.09 12.58
C ALA A 37 -6.84 14.57 11.34
N LYS A 38 -6.24 13.67 10.55
CA LYS A 38 -5.40 14.00 9.39
C LYS A 38 -5.99 13.48 8.07
N GLU A 39 -7.24 13.86 7.78
CA GLU A 39 -7.80 13.62 6.45
C GLU A 39 -7.30 14.65 5.42
N ARG A 40 -6.24 14.27 4.67
CA ARG A 40 -6.00 14.53 3.23
C ARG A 40 -4.51 14.39 2.93
N ASP A 41 -4.17 13.38 2.15
CA ASP A 41 -3.30 13.49 0.97
C ASP A 41 -3.08 12.08 0.41
N ALA A 42 -3.38 11.87 -0.87
CA ALA A 42 -3.27 10.54 -1.44
C ALA A 42 -3.25 10.53 -2.97
N ILE A 43 -2.54 9.53 -3.49
CA ILE A 43 -2.60 9.08 -4.87
C ILE A 43 -2.53 7.56 -4.86
N ARG A 44 -3.42 6.92 -5.64
CA ARG A 44 -3.27 5.56 -6.16
C ARG A 44 -3.87 5.53 -7.55
N LEU A 45 -3.39 4.64 -8.42
CA LEU A 45 -3.49 4.78 -9.87
C LEU A 45 -3.87 3.44 -10.51
N ASP A 46 -4.68 3.44 -11.58
CA ASP A 46 -4.99 2.27 -12.42
C ASP A 46 -4.96 2.66 -13.92
N LEU A 47 -4.48 1.74 -14.77
CA LEU A 47 -4.21 1.95 -16.19
C LEU A 47 -5.18 1.21 -17.15
N PRO A 48 -5.71 1.86 -18.22
CA PRO A 48 -6.14 1.17 -19.42
C PRO A 48 -4.94 0.70 -20.27
N GLY A 49 -5.22 -0.01 -21.37
CA GLY A 49 -4.24 -0.84 -22.09
C GLY A 49 -2.96 -0.14 -22.56
N VAL A 50 -1.86 -0.90 -22.53
CA VAL A 50 -0.47 -0.44 -22.84
C VAL A 50 -0.26 -0.11 -24.32
N ILE A 51 -1.13 -0.59 -25.21
CA ILE A 51 -1.02 -0.46 -26.67
C ILE A 51 -1.54 0.91 -27.10
N GLY A 52 -0.75 1.65 -27.89
CA GLY A 52 -1.16 2.96 -28.45
C GLY A 52 -0.92 4.19 -27.57
N ILE A 53 -0.26 4.06 -26.41
CA ILE A 53 0.01 5.21 -25.51
C ILE A 53 1.10 6.11 -26.11
N HIS A 54 0.81 7.41 -26.25
CA HIS A 54 1.78 8.42 -26.69
C HIS A 54 3.00 8.50 -25.75
N GLN A 55 4.17 8.79 -26.31
CA GLN A 55 5.47 8.75 -25.61
C GLN A 55 5.52 9.58 -24.31
N ARG A 56 4.89 10.76 -24.28
CA ARG A 56 4.88 11.66 -23.09
C ARG A 56 4.16 11.01 -21.89
N PRO A 57 2.86 10.65 -21.95
CA PRO A 57 2.20 9.86 -20.90
C PRO A 57 2.93 8.55 -20.58
N ARG A 58 3.40 7.81 -21.59
CA ARG A 58 4.11 6.53 -21.39
C ARG A 58 5.34 6.66 -20.49
N LYS A 59 6.11 7.76 -20.59
CA LYS A 59 7.26 8.04 -19.72
C LYS A 59 6.84 8.37 -18.28
N VAL A 60 5.78 9.15 -18.09
CA VAL A 60 5.22 9.46 -16.76
C VAL A 60 4.80 8.16 -16.03
N LEU A 61 4.11 7.27 -16.73
CA LEU A 61 3.67 5.98 -16.19
C LEU A 61 4.84 5.07 -15.81
N GLN A 62 5.92 5.08 -16.60
CA GLN A 62 7.17 4.38 -16.27
C GLN A 62 7.82 4.93 -15.00
N LEU A 63 7.86 6.26 -14.80
CA LEU A 63 8.37 6.88 -13.58
C LEU A 63 7.56 6.49 -12.35
N PHE A 64 6.23 6.45 -12.47
CA PHE A 64 5.35 5.94 -11.43
C PHE A 64 5.42 4.42 -11.24
N LYS A 65 6.23 3.67 -11.99
CA LYS A 65 6.33 2.18 -12.00
C LYS A 65 5.04 1.46 -12.46
N LEU A 66 4.10 2.17 -13.09
CA LEU A 66 2.83 1.66 -13.58
C LEU A 66 3.01 1.11 -15.00
N ARG A 67 3.33 -0.19 -15.10
CA ARG A 67 3.55 -0.88 -16.39
C ARG A 67 2.41 -1.79 -16.80
N GLN A 68 1.58 -2.22 -15.85
CA GLN A 68 0.52 -3.20 -16.06
C GLN A 68 -0.85 -2.60 -15.77
N ILE A 69 -1.87 -3.12 -16.45
CA ILE A 69 -3.28 -2.82 -16.20
C ILE A 69 -3.63 -3.23 -14.76
N ASN A 70 -4.51 -2.46 -14.10
CA ASN A 70 -4.91 -2.65 -12.71
C ASN A 70 -3.73 -2.81 -11.73
N THR A 71 -2.64 -2.07 -11.94
CA THR A 71 -1.57 -1.93 -10.93
C THR A 71 -1.63 -0.57 -10.29
N GLY A 72 -1.60 -0.53 -8.96
CA GLY A 72 -1.63 0.71 -8.18
C GLY A 72 -0.49 0.80 -7.18
N ILE A 73 -0.11 2.04 -6.84
CA ILE A 73 1.03 2.42 -5.98
C ILE A 73 0.61 3.64 -5.16
N PHE A 74 1.13 3.79 -3.94
CA PHE A 74 0.95 5.00 -3.15
C PHE A 74 1.97 6.07 -3.55
N LEU A 75 1.52 7.29 -3.85
CA LEU A 75 2.40 8.42 -4.16
C LEU A 75 2.05 9.63 -3.26
N LYS A 76 3.09 10.39 -2.88
CA LYS A 76 2.97 11.66 -2.15
C LYS A 76 2.65 12.80 -3.12
N LEU A 77 1.67 13.63 -2.76
CA LEU A 77 1.31 14.81 -3.55
C LEU A 77 2.39 15.90 -3.40
N ASN A 78 2.73 16.51 -4.53
CA ASN A 78 3.63 17.65 -4.67
C ASN A 78 3.25 18.36 -5.98
N LYS A 79 3.55 19.66 -6.12
CA LYS A 79 3.26 20.46 -7.33
C LYS A 79 3.77 19.79 -8.62
N ALA A 80 4.94 19.15 -8.55
CA ALA A 80 5.52 18.37 -9.65
C ALA A 80 4.73 17.07 -9.95
N THR A 81 4.34 16.29 -8.93
CA THR A 81 3.59 15.04 -9.15
C THR A 81 2.17 15.33 -9.64
N LEU A 82 1.53 16.41 -9.17
CA LEU A 82 0.23 16.87 -9.65
C LEU A 82 0.28 17.30 -11.12
N SER A 83 1.37 17.94 -11.57
CA SER A 83 1.58 18.26 -12.99
C SER A 83 1.78 17.01 -13.85
N MET A 84 2.50 16.00 -13.33
CA MET A 84 2.65 14.71 -14.00
C MET A 84 1.33 13.92 -14.08
N LEU A 85 0.50 13.96 -13.03
CA LEU A 85 -0.83 13.33 -13.02
C LEU A 85 -1.73 13.88 -14.13
N LYS A 86 -1.78 15.21 -14.32
CA LYS A 86 -2.55 15.84 -15.41
C LYS A 86 -2.16 15.34 -16.81
N ILE A 87 -0.89 15.02 -17.04
CA ILE A 87 -0.41 14.49 -18.34
C ILE A 87 -0.91 13.05 -18.57
N ALA A 88 -1.06 12.27 -17.51
CA ALA A 88 -1.45 10.87 -17.57
C ALA A 88 -2.93 10.62 -17.20
N GLU A 89 -3.68 11.68 -16.88
CA GLU A 89 -5.10 11.70 -16.49
C GLU A 89 -6.04 10.81 -17.32
N PRO A 90 -6.05 10.84 -18.67
CA PRO A 90 -6.94 9.97 -19.46
C PRO A 90 -6.63 8.47 -19.32
N TYR A 91 -5.45 8.13 -18.78
CA TYR A 91 -5.01 6.76 -18.51
C TYR A 91 -5.07 6.41 -17.03
N LEU A 92 -5.53 7.28 -16.14
CA LEU A 92 -5.31 7.12 -14.71
C LEU A 92 -6.54 7.51 -13.91
N THR A 93 -6.97 6.68 -12.96
CA THR A 93 -7.92 7.10 -11.93
C THR A 93 -7.26 7.15 -10.56
N TRP A 94 -7.57 8.17 -9.76
CA TRP A 94 -7.07 8.34 -8.40
C TRP A 94 -8.15 8.87 -7.46
N GLY A 95 -7.81 8.93 -6.17
CA GLY A 95 -8.62 9.53 -5.13
C GLY A 95 -7.99 9.29 -3.77
N VAL A 96 -8.74 9.61 -2.71
CA VAL A 96 -8.26 9.46 -1.32
C VAL A 96 -8.78 8.13 -0.77
N PRO A 97 -7.90 7.14 -0.50
CA PRO A 97 -8.31 5.91 0.13
C PRO A 97 -8.45 6.13 1.64
N SER A 98 -9.42 5.48 2.27
CA SER A 98 -9.49 5.43 3.73
C SER A 98 -8.43 4.50 4.32
N LEU A 99 -8.18 4.65 5.64
CA LEU A 99 -7.37 3.73 6.44
C LEU A 99 -7.79 2.26 6.24
N LYS A 100 -9.11 2.01 6.13
CA LYS A 100 -9.65 0.66 5.90
C LYS A 100 -9.20 0.11 4.55
N THR A 101 -9.32 0.89 3.49
CA THR A 101 -8.93 0.48 2.13
C THR A 101 -7.43 0.18 2.03
N VAL A 102 -6.55 1.03 2.59
CA VAL A 102 -5.10 0.78 2.54
C VAL A 102 -4.69 -0.43 3.38
N ARG A 103 -5.32 -0.62 4.55
CA ARG A 103 -5.15 -1.82 5.38
C ARG A 103 -5.52 -3.09 4.60
N GLU A 104 -6.70 -3.12 3.96
CA GLU A 104 -7.14 -4.26 3.14
C GLU A 104 -6.22 -4.51 1.93
N VAL A 105 -5.76 -3.46 1.25
CA VAL A 105 -4.78 -3.54 0.16
C VAL A 105 -3.47 -4.17 0.63
N ILE A 106 -2.92 -3.72 1.77
CA ILE A 106 -1.59 -4.15 2.23
C ILE A 106 -1.64 -5.59 2.73
N TYR A 107 -2.63 -5.99 3.52
CA TYR A 107 -2.71 -7.40 3.96
C TYR A 107 -3.02 -8.37 2.81
N LYS A 108 -3.96 -8.06 1.90
CA LYS A 108 -4.38 -9.01 0.86
C LYS A 108 -3.49 -9.01 -0.39
N ARG A 109 -2.90 -7.87 -0.74
CA ARG A 109 -2.19 -7.65 -2.01
C ARG A 109 -0.77 -7.09 -1.82
N GLY A 110 -0.33 -6.85 -0.58
CA GLY A 110 1.00 -6.35 -0.25
C GLY A 110 2.10 -7.35 -0.57
N ASN A 111 3.15 -6.84 -1.20
CA ASN A 111 4.33 -7.61 -1.56
C ASN A 111 5.56 -6.75 -1.31
N GLY A 112 6.49 -7.27 -0.51
CA GLY A 112 7.80 -6.66 -0.29
C GLY A 112 8.76 -6.99 -1.42
N LYS A 113 9.71 -6.09 -1.64
CA LYS A 113 10.85 -6.28 -2.53
C LYS A 113 12.10 -6.57 -1.67
N VAL A 114 12.40 -7.84 -1.48
CA VAL A 114 13.56 -8.35 -0.72
C VAL A 114 14.56 -8.91 -1.71
N ASP A 115 15.84 -8.53 -1.65
CA ASP A 115 16.89 -9.03 -2.55
C ASP A 115 16.53 -8.98 -4.06
N ARG A 116 15.79 -7.93 -4.46
CA ARG A 116 15.18 -7.73 -5.79
C ARG A 116 14.11 -8.77 -6.20
N LYS A 117 13.81 -9.76 -5.36
CA LYS A 117 12.73 -10.74 -5.52
C LYS A 117 11.42 -10.21 -4.92
N LYS A 118 10.31 -10.80 -5.34
CA LYS A 118 8.96 -10.54 -4.82
C LYS A 118 8.68 -11.49 -3.66
N VAL A 119 8.35 -10.95 -2.49
CA VAL A 119 8.01 -11.74 -1.28
C VAL A 119 6.65 -11.28 -0.74
N LEU A 120 5.81 -12.23 -0.33
CA LEU A 120 4.53 -11.94 0.33
C LEU A 120 4.77 -11.49 1.78
N LEU A 121 4.04 -10.47 2.23
CA LEU A 121 4.17 -9.92 3.58
C LEU A 121 3.37 -10.75 4.61
N THR A 122 3.77 -12.01 4.81
CA THR A 122 3.14 -12.90 5.79
C THR A 122 3.68 -12.65 7.20
N ASP A 123 4.99 -12.46 7.33
CA ASP A 123 5.71 -12.35 8.60
C ASP A 123 6.33 -10.95 8.79
N ASN A 124 6.13 -10.36 9.96
CA ASN A 124 6.69 -9.04 10.30
C ASN A 124 8.22 -9.02 10.26
N SER A 125 8.89 -10.16 10.49
CA SER A 125 10.35 -10.29 10.43
C SER A 125 10.94 -9.88 9.07
N VAL A 126 10.17 -9.98 7.98
CA VAL A 126 10.60 -9.54 6.64
C VAL A 126 10.64 -8.01 6.53
N ILE A 127 9.75 -7.33 7.24
CA ILE A 127 9.66 -5.87 7.29
C ILE A 127 10.77 -5.33 8.20
N GLU A 128 10.90 -5.91 9.39
CA GLU A 128 11.95 -5.57 10.37
C GLU A 128 13.36 -5.69 9.76
N LYS A 129 13.64 -6.74 8.97
CA LYS A 129 14.94 -6.93 8.31
C LYS A 129 15.28 -5.82 7.29
N GLU A 130 14.30 -5.31 6.55
CA GLU A 130 14.52 -4.37 5.44
C GLU A 130 14.29 -2.90 5.82
N LEU A 131 13.52 -2.63 6.88
CA LEU A 131 13.09 -1.29 7.29
C LEU A 131 13.30 -1.00 8.80
N GLY A 132 13.94 -1.90 9.55
CA GLY A 132 14.30 -1.69 10.96
C GLY A 132 15.09 -0.39 11.20
N ASP A 133 16.02 -0.06 10.29
CA ASP A 133 16.81 1.20 10.26
C ASP A 133 15.97 2.49 10.11
N LYS A 134 14.65 2.36 9.97
CA LYS A 134 13.68 3.44 9.75
C LYS A 134 12.52 3.40 10.74
N ASP A 135 12.67 2.65 11.83
CA ASP A 135 11.67 2.42 12.89
C ASP A 135 10.38 1.73 12.43
N ILE A 136 10.37 1.13 11.22
CA ILE A 136 9.22 0.40 10.68
C ILE A 136 9.43 -1.09 10.96
N ILE A 137 8.85 -1.57 12.05
CA ILE A 137 9.03 -2.95 12.53
C ILE A 137 7.90 -3.86 12.03
N CYS A 138 6.67 -3.33 11.96
CA CYS A 138 5.48 -4.11 11.63
C CYS A 138 4.69 -3.60 10.41
N MET A 139 3.76 -4.43 9.91
CA MET A 139 2.80 -4.04 8.87
C MET A 139 1.97 -2.82 9.27
N GLU A 140 1.62 -2.68 10.54
CA GLU A 140 0.87 -1.55 11.09
C GLU A 140 1.68 -0.25 11.06
N ASP A 141 2.98 -0.31 11.33
CA ASP A 141 3.88 0.84 11.21
C ASP A 141 4.07 1.22 9.72
N LEU A 142 4.13 0.24 8.82
CA LEU A 142 4.18 0.46 7.37
C LEU A 142 2.89 1.10 6.84
N ILE A 143 1.73 0.60 7.25
CA ILE A 143 0.42 1.23 6.99
C ILE A 143 0.40 2.65 7.56
N HIS A 144 0.99 2.85 8.75
CA HIS A 144 1.00 4.14 9.41
C HIS A 144 1.77 5.18 8.58
N GLU A 145 3.02 4.89 8.27
CA GLU A 145 3.93 5.76 7.51
C GLU A 145 3.37 6.15 6.14
N ILE A 146 2.64 5.23 5.50
CA ILE A 146 1.95 5.45 4.21
C ILE A 146 0.78 6.43 4.35
N MET A 147 0.04 6.37 5.44
CA MET A 147 -1.14 7.21 5.67
C MET A 147 -0.81 8.59 6.27
N THR A 148 0.21 8.72 7.12
CA THR A 148 0.67 10.03 7.63
C THR A 148 1.62 10.76 6.68
N LEU A 149 2.06 10.11 5.59
CA LEU A 149 3.07 10.62 4.65
C LEU A 149 4.36 11.06 5.34
N GLY A 150 4.81 10.26 6.30
CA GLY A 150 5.96 10.56 7.16
C GLY A 150 7.31 10.72 6.43
N PRO A 151 8.40 10.99 7.18
CA PRO A 151 9.72 11.24 6.60
C PRO A 151 10.30 10.04 5.84
N ASN A 152 9.93 8.82 6.25
CA ASN A 152 10.39 7.56 5.70
C ASN A 152 9.46 6.98 4.61
N PHE A 153 8.36 7.67 4.27
CA PHE A 153 7.41 7.30 3.21
C PHE A 153 8.08 6.86 1.89
N LYS A 154 9.19 7.49 1.50
CA LYS A 154 9.95 7.14 0.29
C LYS A 154 10.58 5.74 0.37
N TYR A 155 10.99 5.29 1.56
CA TYR A 155 11.55 3.95 1.78
C TYR A 155 10.41 2.91 1.81
N ALA A 156 9.35 3.18 2.58
CA ALA A 156 8.14 2.34 2.63
C ALA A 156 7.53 2.06 1.24
N THR A 157 7.37 3.10 0.42
CA THR A 157 6.82 2.98 -0.95
C THR A 157 7.78 2.39 -1.98
N ASN A 158 9.07 2.28 -1.66
CA ASN A 158 10.07 1.68 -2.54
C ASN A 158 10.35 0.21 -2.18
N PHE A 159 10.18 -0.16 -0.91
CA PHE A 159 10.09 -1.55 -0.44
C PHE A 159 8.84 -2.25 -0.99
N LEU A 160 7.68 -1.58 -0.95
CA LEU A 160 6.46 -2.11 -1.55
C LEU A 160 6.58 -2.22 -3.08
N MET A 161 6.27 -3.40 -3.60
CA MET A 161 6.08 -3.59 -5.04
C MET A 161 4.73 -2.98 -5.50
N PRO A 162 4.61 -2.60 -6.78
CA PRO A 162 3.32 -2.21 -7.36
C PRO A 162 2.26 -3.29 -7.10
N PHE A 163 1.16 -2.89 -6.48
CA PHE A 163 0.10 -3.80 -6.10
C PHE A 163 -0.69 -4.20 -7.33
N LYS A 164 -0.73 -5.50 -7.64
CA LYS A 164 -1.56 -6.04 -8.72
C LYS A 164 -2.97 -6.31 -8.21
N LEU A 165 -3.94 -5.55 -8.70
CA LEU A 165 -5.35 -5.65 -8.35
C LEU A 165 -6.13 -6.47 -9.40
N SER A 166 -7.29 -6.96 -9.00
CA SER A 166 -8.26 -7.60 -9.89
C SER A 166 -8.95 -6.53 -10.75
N PRO A 167 -9.50 -6.87 -11.93
CA PRO A 167 -10.51 -6.00 -12.55
C PRO A 167 -11.71 -5.85 -11.60
N PRO A 168 -12.41 -4.70 -11.60
CA PRO A 168 -13.58 -4.51 -10.75
C PRO A 168 -14.70 -5.49 -11.10
N LEU A 169 -15.31 -6.11 -10.09
CA LEU A 169 -16.37 -7.13 -10.26
C LEU A 169 -17.55 -6.68 -11.13
N CYS A 170 -17.92 -5.40 -11.08
CA CYS A 170 -19.01 -4.80 -11.89
C CYS A 170 -18.52 -4.27 -13.26
N GLY A 171 -17.26 -4.51 -13.62
CA GLY A 171 -16.63 -3.93 -14.80
C GLY A 171 -16.37 -2.42 -14.67
N TRP A 172 -16.03 -1.79 -15.79
CA TRP A 172 -15.80 -0.34 -15.87
C TRP A 172 -16.95 0.33 -16.63
N ARG A 173 -17.40 1.50 -16.17
CA ARG A 173 -18.46 2.29 -16.83
C ARG A 173 -18.05 2.77 -18.23
N ARG A 174 -17.35 3.91 -18.33
CA ARG A 174 -16.88 4.48 -19.59
C ARG A 174 -15.41 4.85 -19.45
N LYS A 175 -14.52 3.95 -19.90
CA LYS A 175 -13.06 4.07 -19.77
C LYS A 175 -12.47 5.35 -20.36
N ASN A 176 -13.11 5.93 -21.39
CA ASN A 176 -12.60 7.07 -22.15
C ASN A 176 -13.27 8.40 -21.77
N ARG A 177 -13.90 8.51 -20.58
CA ARG A 177 -14.43 9.76 -20.05
C ARG A 177 -13.90 10.02 -18.64
N HIS A 178 -13.80 11.29 -18.28
CA HIS A 178 -13.45 11.73 -16.94
C HIS A 178 -14.57 11.40 -15.94
N PHE A 179 -14.23 11.15 -14.68
CA PHE A 179 -15.18 10.69 -13.65
C PHE A 179 -16.33 11.68 -13.42
N LYS A 180 -16.05 12.99 -13.42
CA LYS A 180 -17.07 14.05 -13.31
C LYS A 180 -18.12 14.00 -14.44
N ASP A 181 -17.76 13.48 -15.62
CA ASP A 181 -18.64 13.35 -16.78
C ASP A 181 -19.36 11.97 -16.84
N GLY A 182 -19.44 11.28 -15.70
CA GLY A 182 -19.95 9.92 -15.58
C GLY A 182 -19.01 8.83 -16.12
N GLY A 183 -17.72 9.16 -16.28
CA GLY A 183 -16.68 8.27 -16.80
C GLY A 183 -15.98 7.42 -15.75
N SER A 184 -14.72 7.09 -16.03
CA SER A 184 -13.90 6.19 -15.21
C SER A 184 -12.51 6.70 -14.87
N PHE A 185 -11.92 7.62 -15.64
CA PHE A 185 -10.57 8.17 -15.38
C PHE A 185 -10.61 9.48 -14.58
N GLY A 186 -9.47 9.91 -14.08
CA GLY A 186 -9.29 11.11 -13.27
C GLY A 186 -9.62 10.92 -11.80
N ASP A 187 -9.81 12.05 -11.11
CA ASP A 187 -10.04 12.11 -9.68
C ASP A 187 -11.46 11.67 -9.28
N ARG A 188 -11.53 10.74 -8.32
CA ARG A 188 -12.77 10.22 -7.72
C ARG A 188 -13.02 10.70 -6.30
N GLY A 189 -12.06 11.39 -5.66
CA GLY A 189 -12.15 11.77 -4.26
C GLY A 189 -12.49 10.58 -3.35
N THR A 190 -13.58 10.68 -2.60
CA THR A 190 -14.09 9.65 -1.67
C THR A 190 -14.70 8.43 -2.36
N ALA A 191 -15.18 8.54 -3.61
CA ALA A 191 -15.75 7.43 -4.37
C ALA A 191 -14.70 6.38 -4.79
N PHE A 192 -13.41 6.68 -4.60
CA PHE A 192 -12.30 5.77 -4.86
C PHE A 192 -12.35 4.49 -4.01
N ASP A 193 -12.74 4.61 -2.74
CA ASP A 193 -12.87 3.47 -1.82
C ASP A 193 -13.83 2.39 -2.32
N ALA A 194 -14.93 2.79 -2.97
CA ALA A 194 -15.91 1.87 -3.53
C ALA A 194 -15.35 1.09 -4.73
N LEU A 195 -14.53 1.74 -5.57
CA LEU A 195 -13.82 1.07 -6.67
C LEU A 195 -12.83 0.04 -6.14
N VAL A 196 -11.97 0.43 -5.20
CA VAL A 196 -10.89 -0.44 -4.72
C VAL A 196 -11.46 -1.68 -4.03
N LYS A 197 -12.55 -1.56 -3.27
CA LYS A 197 -13.28 -2.71 -2.67
C LYS A 197 -13.81 -3.72 -3.70
N GLN A 198 -14.07 -3.30 -4.94
CA GLN A 198 -14.48 -4.20 -6.03
C GLN A 198 -13.28 -4.89 -6.72
N MET A 199 -12.04 -4.48 -6.42
CA MET A 199 -10.80 -4.93 -7.08
C MET A 199 -9.86 -5.71 -6.15
N ILE A 200 -10.08 -5.63 -4.83
CA ILE A 200 -9.31 -6.36 -3.79
C ILE A 200 -9.75 -7.82 -3.69
#